data_AF-A0A9X8ZF15-F1
#
_entry.id   AF-A0A9X8ZF15-F1
#
_cell.length_a   1.000
_cell.length_b   1.000
_cell.length_c   1.000
_cell.angle_alpha   90.00
_cell.angle_beta   90.00
_cell.angle_gamma   90.00
#
_symmetry.space_group_name_H-M   'P 1'
#
loop_
_entity.id
_entity.type
_entity.pdbx_description
1 polymer ?
#
loop_
_entity_poly.entity_id
_entity_poly.type
_entity_poly.pdbx_seq_one_letter_code
_entity_poly.pdbx_strand_id
1 'polypeptide(L)'
;MIKEILSSFSTGSYIIFMIGLIAKSQLTIGKTITYNDLPLNFSDQFENRFENILKDQSKNYKKIIIVFDDMDRLPHKQLYASLNTIRTFLRMKHFDNCTFIVPCDENILRGELKEALSDSEGDKQGSSGENQVSEFLNKTFDLMVKLPLVEQRNIREYAHSLLLAQPNDWSTKHANSLNNILSILIHSEITTPRQVKKILNAFTADWELAKRRDSEYEMEFLTENPRDLAIFTVLKTDYPHFYEALKENVYLLRNVKSVDDVLERYGNKIQFPRLFVSKILKFIPDDIRPYLYFHNSKLNPITGRFHLKQARDSFINGDEKVFRTQFTELNESEKYMIFDFVTEEFGNEIEVSNILGILFSDESYTNYISKSHKQEWEHVLDHNIPTILEFRIENVLKVFDTVVTSNIVWNKYGNELVNEYFPVNSFKEFFEVWKRYPELVDRLNVHEKLVRILTENAYDIGLEEDNEYYVEEELLKLGKDHSLFRDINWVNVLLNALNTSYEDIDKPDVEDDNQDIDYSSMHLSFRLSDWLAHIENMTGYIITSTDIESFLSYRNMLSDNCFVGLDSYITDIMIKKNSARAES
;
A
#
# COMPACT_ATOMS: atom_id res chain seq x y z
N MET A 1 -5.39 -4.27 38.18
CA MET A 1 -5.96 -5.62 37.97
C MET A 1 -6.67 -5.80 36.63
N ILE A 2 -7.43 -4.83 36.08
CA ILE A 2 -7.95 -4.92 34.70
C ILE A 2 -6.90 -4.54 33.63
N LYS A 3 -5.89 -3.73 33.99
CA LYS A 3 -4.80 -3.32 33.09
C LYS A 3 -3.74 -4.40 32.81
N GLU A 4 -3.67 -5.47 33.60
CA GLU A 4 -2.66 -6.55 33.40
C GLU A 4 -3.17 -7.73 32.57
N ILE A 5 -4.47 -7.80 32.28
CA ILE A 5 -5.06 -8.89 31.46
C ILE A 5 -5.02 -8.52 29.96
N LEU A 6 -4.74 -7.26 29.61
CA LEU A 6 -4.82 -6.75 28.25
C LEU A 6 -3.55 -6.94 27.40
N SER A 7 -2.44 -7.38 27.97
CA SER A 7 -1.15 -7.50 27.25
C SER A 7 -0.82 -8.92 26.75
N SER A 8 -1.72 -9.90 26.86
CA SER A 8 -1.42 -11.31 26.52
C SER A 8 -2.36 -11.96 25.48
N PHE A 9 -3.17 -11.20 24.75
CA PHE A 9 -4.14 -11.78 23.81
C PHE A 9 -3.82 -11.43 22.37
N SER A 10 -3.54 -12.47 21.57
CA SER A 10 -3.34 -12.36 20.13
C SER A 10 -4.61 -11.87 19.43
N THR A 11 -4.41 -11.19 18.30
CA THR A 11 -5.39 -10.50 17.46
C THR A 11 -6.64 -11.31 17.11
N GLY A 12 -6.60 -12.65 17.16
CA GLY A 12 -7.77 -13.51 16.96
C GLY A 12 -8.82 -13.47 18.09
N SER A 13 -8.45 -13.09 19.32
CA SER A 13 -9.37 -13.09 20.47
C SER A 13 -10.30 -11.88 20.51
N TYR A 14 -9.93 -10.76 19.86
CA TYR A 14 -10.76 -9.56 19.80
C TYR A 14 -12.02 -9.74 18.94
N ILE A 15 -11.95 -10.58 17.89
CA ILE A 15 -13.09 -10.88 17.03
C ILE A 15 -14.13 -11.71 17.79
N ILE A 16 -13.70 -12.67 18.61
CA ILE A 16 -14.58 -13.50 19.44
C ILE A 16 -15.25 -12.66 20.54
N PHE A 17 -14.53 -11.71 21.15
CA PHE A 17 -15.10 -10.84 22.18
C PHE A 17 -16.12 -9.83 21.60
N MET A 18 -15.90 -9.34 20.38
CA MET A 18 -16.84 -8.45 19.68
C MET A 18 -18.11 -9.18 19.21
N ILE A 19 -17.99 -10.43 18.73
CA ILE A 19 -19.15 -11.27 18.42
C ILE A 19 -19.96 -11.55 19.70
N GLY A 20 -19.29 -11.75 20.84
CA GLY A 20 -19.92 -11.94 22.15
C GLY A 20 -20.66 -10.71 22.71
N LEU A 21 -20.25 -9.49 22.34
CA LEU A 21 -20.91 -8.25 22.76
C LEU A 21 -22.14 -7.92 21.90
N ILE A 22 -22.14 -8.28 20.61
CA ILE A 22 -23.29 -8.08 19.71
C ILE A 22 -24.42 -9.08 20.03
N ALA A 23 -24.08 -10.29 20.52
CA ALA A 23 -25.06 -11.30 20.93
C ALA A 23 -25.80 -10.97 22.26
N LYS A 24 -25.37 -9.95 23.02
CA LYS A 24 -25.93 -9.64 24.35
C LYS A 24 -27.28 -8.92 24.36
N SER A 25 -27.82 -8.51 23.21
CA SER A 25 -29.10 -7.78 23.14
C SER A 25 -30.34 -8.67 22.95
N GLN A 26 -30.18 -9.99 22.76
CA GLN A 26 -31.31 -10.93 22.59
C GLN A 26 -31.06 -12.32 23.22
N LEU A 27 -30.50 -12.38 24.42
CA LEU A 27 -30.40 -13.64 25.16
C LEU A 27 -31.63 -13.85 26.05
N THR A 28 -32.61 -14.57 25.51
CA THR A 28 -33.54 -15.36 26.31
C THR A 28 -32.68 -16.19 27.28
N ILE A 29 -32.83 -15.98 28.59
CA ILE A 29 -32.14 -16.77 29.61
C ILE A 29 -32.73 -18.18 29.57
N GLY A 30 -32.24 -19.00 28.64
CA GLY A 30 -32.43 -20.43 28.64
C GLY A 30 -31.59 -21.03 29.75
N LYS A 31 -32.24 -21.69 30.71
CA LYS A 31 -31.55 -22.42 31.76
C LYS A 31 -30.94 -23.69 31.14
N THR A 32 -29.67 -23.63 30.76
CA THR A 32 -28.95 -24.83 30.27
C THR A 32 -28.62 -25.73 31.45
N ILE A 33 -29.22 -26.92 31.48
CA ILE A 33 -28.89 -27.98 32.42
C ILE A 33 -28.09 -29.03 31.64
N THR A 34 -26.80 -29.18 31.95
CA THR A 34 -25.93 -30.18 31.33
C THR A 34 -25.91 -31.44 32.18
N TYR A 35 -26.30 -32.57 31.60
CA TYR A 35 -26.16 -33.89 32.22
C TYR A 35 -24.94 -34.60 31.63
N ASN A 36 -23.99 -35.01 32.48
CA ASN A 36 -22.91 -35.91 32.08
C ASN A 36 -23.42 -37.34 32.13
N ASP A 37 -23.98 -37.81 31.02
CA ASP A 37 -24.30 -39.21 30.83
C ASP A 37 -23.27 -39.89 29.93
N LEU A 38 -23.05 -41.18 30.16
CA LEU A 38 -22.20 -42.02 29.30
C LEU A 38 -22.70 -41.94 27.83
N PRO A 39 -21.79 -41.83 26.84
CA PRO A 39 -22.17 -41.82 25.44
C PRO A 39 -22.93 -43.11 25.11
N LEU A 40 -24.13 -42.95 24.55
CA LEU A 40 -24.96 -44.07 24.10
C LEU A 40 -24.35 -44.57 22.79
N ASN A 41 -23.95 -45.84 22.76
CA ASN A 41 -23.20 -46.41 21.63
C ASN A 41 -24.06 -47.35 20.75
N PHE A 42 -25.25 -47.72 21.21
CA PHE A 42 -26.12 -48.69 20.54
C PHE A 42 -27.56 -48.17 20.42
N SER A 43 -28.26 -48.52 19.33
CA SER A 43 -29.63 -48.07 19.03
C SER A 43 -30.58 -48.28 20.22
N ASP A 44 -30.58 -49.47 20.80
CA ASP A 44 -31.45 -49.85 21.92
C ASP A 44 -31.24 -48.96 23.17
N GLN A 45 -30.04 -48.41 23.36
CA GLN A 45 -29.76 -47.49 24.47
C GLN A 45 -30.40 -46.12 24.23
N PHE A 46 -30.43 -45.67 22.97
CA PHE A 46 -31.16 -44.45 22.60
C PHE A 46 -32.67 -44.65 22.76
N GLU A 47 -33.22 -45.79 22.33
CA GLU A 47 -34.65 -46.07 22.47
C GLU A 47 -35.08 -46.10 23.94
N ASN A 48 -34.38 -46.86 24.78
CA ASN A 48 -34.68 -46.98 26.21
C ASN A 48 -34.57 -45.63 26.93
N ARG A 49 -33.57 -44.82 26.57
CA ARG A 49 -33.39 -43.51 27.19
C ARG A 49 -34.47 -42.53 26.76
N PHE A 50 -34.82 -42.52 25.48
CA PHE A 50 -35.90 -41.70 24.96
C PHE A 50 -37.24 -42.08 25.61
N GLU A 51 -37.50 -43.37 25.75
CA GLU A 51 -38.68 -43.89 26.44
C GLU A 51 -38.71 -43.46 27.92
N ASN A 52 -37.60 -43.54 28.64
CA ASN A 52 -37.52 -43.11 30.03
C ASN A 52 -37.78 -41.61 30.21
N ILE A 53 -37.24 -40.78 29.31
CA ILE A 53 -37.51 -39.34 29.29
C ILE A 53 -39.01 -39.10 29.12
N LEU A 54 -39.65 -39.78 28.17
CA LEU A 54 -41.08 -39.60 27.90
C LEU A 54 -41.98 -40.16 28.99
N LYS A 55 -41.60 -41.27 29.63
CA LYS A 55 -42.29 -41.80 30.83
C LYS A 55 -42.23 -40.84 32.01
N ASP A 56 -41.14 -40.09 32.15
CA ASP A 56 -41.05 -39.10 33.23
C ASP A 56 -41.86 -37.84 32.90
N GLN A 57 -41.78 -37.35 31.66
CA GLN A 57 -42.55 -36.19 31.21
C GLN A 57 -44.07 -36.47 31.16
N SER A 58 -44.48 -37.69 30.83
CA SER A 58 -45.91 -38.08 30.78
C SER A 58 -46.59 -38.08 32.15
N LYS A 59 -45.83 -38.11 33.25
CA LYS A 59 -46.37 -37.88 34.61
C LYS A 59 -46.87 -36.46 34.80
N ASN A 60 -46.21 -35.50 34.16
CA ASN A 60 -46.46 -34.07 34.32
C ASN A 60 -47.34 -33.49 33.20
N TYR A 61 -47.34 -34.11 32.01
CA TYR A 61 -48.02 -33.60 30.83
C TYR A 61 -48.94 -34.64 30.19
N LYS A 62 -50.19 -34.22 29.94
CA LYS A 62 -51.23 -35.07 29.32
C LYS A 62 -50.98 -35.37 27.84
N LYS A 63 -50.26 -34.49 27.14
CA LYS A 63 -49.90 -34.62 25.72
C LYS A 63 -48.51 -34.06 25.49
N ILE A 64 -47.72 -34.73 24.66
CA ILE A 64 -46.36 -34.33 24.29
C ILE A 64 -46.31 -34.14 22.78
N ILE A 65 -45.84 -32.98 22.31
CA ILE A 65 -45.64 -32.70 20.88
C ILE A 65 -44.14 -32.65 20.61
N ILE A 66 -43.68 -33.45 19.65
CA ILE A 66 -42.28 -33.55 19.26
C ILE A 66 -42.17 -33.11 17.80
N VAL A 67 -41.34 -32.11 17.53
CA VAL A 67 -41.15 -31.54 16.18
C VAL A 67 -39.73 -31.86 15.70
N PHE A 68 -39.63 -32.50 14.52
CA PHE A 68 -38.36 -32.80 13.87
C PHE A 68 -38.20 -31.88 12.65
N ASP A 69 -37.51 -30.76 12.83
CA ASP A 69 -37.29 -29.75 11.78
C ASP A 69 -36.05 -30.06 10.93
N ASP A 70 -35.98 -29.50 9.72
CA ASP A 70 -34.86 -29.62 8.77
C ASP A 70 -34.46 -31.06 8.40
N MET A 71 -35.39 -32.02 8.49
CA MET A 71 -35.15 -33.42 8.13
C MET A 71 -34.76 -33.59 6.66
N ASP A 72 -35.30 -32.74 5.78
CA ASP A 72 -34.99 -32.67 4.35
C ASP A 72 -33.58 -32.15 4.03
N ARG A 73 -32.77 -31.76 5.03
CA ARG A 73 -31.35 -31.43 4.87
C ARG A 73 -30.42 -32.62 5.12
N LEU A 74 -30.94 -33.75 5.58
CA LEU A 74 -30.14 -34.94 5.83
C LEU A 74 -29.80 -35.65 4.51
N PRO A 75 -28.58 -36.17 4.35
CA PRO A 75 -28.24 -37.04 3.23
C PRO A 75 -29.14 -38.27 3.17
N HIS A 76 -29.48 -38.73 1.96
CA HIS A 76 -30.39 -39.85 1.69
C HIS A 76 -30.29 -41.05 2.67
N LYS A 77 -29.10 -41.57 3.01
CA LYS A 77 -28.95 -42.69 3.97
C LYS A 77 -29.35 -42.34 5.40
N GLN A 78 -28.97 -41.15 5.86
CA GLN A 78 -29.28 -40.67 7.20
C GLN A 78 -30.76 -40.32 7.32
N LEU A 79 -31.34 -39.72 6.28
CA LEU A 79 -32.77 -39.44 6.20
C LEU A 79 -33.59 -40.73 6.34
N TYR A 80 -33.27 -41.75 5.55
CA TYR A 80 -33.97 -43.03 5.57
C TYR A 80 -33.86 -43.74 6.92
N ALA A 81 -32.65 -43.77 7.51
CA ALA A 81 -32.43 -44.34 8.84
C ALA A 81 -33.26 -43.59 9.91
N SER A 82 -33.22 -42.26 9.90
CA SER A 82 -33.92 -41.42 10.88
C SER A 82 -35.44 -41.56 10.78
N LEU A 83 -36.00 -41.62 9.57
CA LEU A 83 -37.44 -41.85 9.37
C LEU A 83 -37.87 -43.24 9.82
N ASN A 84 -37.04 -44.27 9.61
CA ASN A 84 -37.31 -45.60 10.15
C ASN A 84 -37.24 -45.62 11.68
N THR A 85 -36.29 -44.92 12.29
CA THR A 85 -36.21 -44.77 13.75
C THR A 85 -37.45 -44.05 14.30
N ILE A 86 -37.87 -42.94 13.69
CA ILE A 86 -39.11 -42.22 14.06
C ILE A 86 -40.32 -43.16 13.94
N ARG A 87 -40.41 -43.93 12.86
CA ARG A 87 -41.47 -44.92 12.65
C ARG A 87 -41.46 -46.02 13.71
N THR A 88 -40.29 -46.48 14.14
CA THR A 88 -40.17 -47.46 15.23
C THR A 88 -40.71 -46.87 16.54
N PHE A 89 -40.34 -45.64 16.88
CA PHE A 89 -40.84 -44.95 18.07
C PHE A 89 -42.36 -44.77 18.06
N LEU A 90 -42.95 -44.41 16.91
CA LEU A 90 -44.40 -44.26 16.76
C LEU A 90 -45.17 -45.57 17.01
N ARG A 91 -44.54 -46.73 16.87
CA ARG A 91 -45.17 -48.06 17.03
C ARG A 91 -45.06 -48.62 18.46
N MET A 92 -44.32 -47.95 19.34
CA MET A 92 -44.16 -48.39 20.72
C MET A 92 -45.40 -48.01 21.55
N LYS A 93 -45.94 -48.97 22.32
CA LYS A 93 -47.19 -48.82 23.10
C LYS A 93 -47.16 -47.73 24.19
N HIS A 94 -45.99 -47.18 24.50
CA HIS A 94 -45.82 -46.17 25.54
C HIS A 94 -45.96 -44.73 25.03
N PHE A 95 -46.27 -44.56 23.75
CA PHE A 95 -46.31 -43.26 23.06
C PHE A 95 -47.74 -42.77 22.74
N ASP A 96 -48.77 -43.38 23.32
CA ASP A 96 -50.19 -43.06 23.05
C ASP A 96 -50.56 -41.59 23.34
N ASN A 97 -49.75 -40.86 24.12
CA ASN A 97 -49.92 -39.45 24.44
C ASN A 97 -48.95 -38.50 23.69
N CYS A 98 -48.17 -39.03 22.73
CA CYS A 98 -47.19 -38.28 21.96
C CYS A 98 -47.68 -38.00 20.53
N THR A 99 -47.35 -36.84 19.99
CA THR A 99 -47.62 -36.47 18.59
C THR A 99 -46.34 -35.99 17.94
N PHE A 100 -45.99 -36.57 16.81
CA PHE A 100 -44.77 -36.26 16.07
C PHE A 100 -45.14 -35.39 14.87
N ILE A 101 -44.42 -34.29 14.67
CA ILE A 101 -44.61 -33.36 13.55
C ILE A 101 -43.27 -33.25 12.81
N VAL A 102 -43.29 -33.47 11.50
CA VAL A 102 -42.11 -33.37 10.64
C VAL A 102 -42.37 -32.34 9.54
N PRO A 103 -42.05 -31.05 9.75
CA PRO A 103 -42.02 -30.09 8.65
C PRO A 103 -40.91 -30.45 7.67
N CYS A 104 -41.22 -30.42 6.37
CA CYS A 104 -40.26 -30.71 5.30
C CYS A 104 -40.74 -30.14 3.96
N ASP A 105 -39.78 -29.88 3.05
CA ASP A 105 -40.08 -29.74 1.63
C ASP A 105 -40.35 -31.13 1.02
N GLU A 106 -41.59 -31.34 0.59
CA GLU A 106 -42.06 -32.61 0.03
C GLU A 106 -41.24 -33.04 -1.20
N ASN A 107 -40.72 -32.10 -1.99
CA ASN A 107 -39.97 -32.43 -3.21
C ASN A 107 -38.55 -32.91 -2.87
N ILE A 108 -37.88 -32.21 -1.96
CA ILE A 108 -36.53 -32.59 -1.52
C ILE A 108 -36.59 -33.94 -0.80
N LEU A 109 -37.53 -34.09 0.12
CA LEU A 109 -37.74 -35.34 0.86
C LEU A 109 -37.94 -36.54 -0.08
N ARG A 110 -38.78 -36.38 -1.12
CA ARG A 110 -39.01 -37.45 -2.10
C ARG A 110 -37.77 -37.76 -2.93
N GLY A 111 -37.01 -36.74 -3.34
CA GLY A 111 -35.77 -36.90 -4.09
C GLY A 111 -34.74 -37.73 -3.32
N GLU A 112 -34.45 -37.34 -2.09
CA GLU A 112 -33.48 -38.04 -1.22
C GLU A 112 -33.94 -39.46 -0.88
N LEU A 113 -35.24 -39.66 -0.63
CA LEU A 113 -35.78 -41.01 -0.38
C LEU A 113 -35.68 -41.91 -1.60
N LYS A 114 -35.87 -41.37 -2.80
CA LYS A 114 -35.72 -42.12 -4.04
C LYS A 114 -34.28 -42.61 -4.21
N GLU A 115 -33.29 -41.77 -3.92
CA GLU A 115 -31.89 -42.18 -3.93
C GLU A 115 -31.59 -43.24 -2.88
N ALA A 116 -32.05 -43.06 -1.64
CA ALA A 116 -31.84 -44.04 -0.56
C ALA A 116 -32.38 -45.43 -0.88
N LEU A 117 -33.59 -45.50 -1.47
CA LEU A 117 -34.25 -46.75 -1.84
C LEU A 117 -33.63 -47.39 -3.09
N SER A 118 -33.09 -46.58 -4.01
CA SER A 118 -32.35 -47.08 -5.19
C SER A 118 -31.00 -47.69 -4.81
N ASP A 119 -30.33 -47.14 -3.80
CA ASP A 119 -29.05 -47.63 -3.27
C ASP A 119 -29.15 -48.98 -2.55
N SER A 120 -30.35 -49.33 -2.06
CA SER A 120 -30.59 -50.52 -1.23
C SER A 120 -31.18 -51.70 -2.00
N GLU A 121 -31.77 -51.47 -3.17
CA GLU A 121 -32.25 -52.52 -4.07
C GLU A 121 -31.56 -52.38 -5.44
N GLY A 122 -30.55 -53.23 -5.69
CA GLY A 122 -29.75 -53.19 -6.92
C GLY A 122 -30.61 -53.11 -8.19
N ASP A 123 -30.36 -52.07 -8.97
CA ASP A 123 -30.79 -51.81 -10.37
C ASP A 123 -32.02 -52.58 -10.86
N LYS A 124 -33.21 -52.02 -10.63
CA LYS A 124 -34.36 -52.26 -11.52
C LYS A 124 -34.95 -50.94 -12.00
N GLN A 125 -34.56 -50.62 -13.24
CA GLN A 125 -34.99 -49.50 -14.05
C GLN A 125 -36.51 -49.26 -14.05
N GLY A 126 -36.86 -47.98 -13.91
CA GLY A 126 -37.97 -47.35 -14.63
C GLY A 126 -39.36 -47.63 -14.08
N SER A 127 -39.99 -46.61 -13.46
CA SER A 127 -41.39 -46.52 -13.02
C SER A 127 -41.79 -46.99 -11.60
N SER A 128 -40.95 -47.73 -10.88
CA SER A 128 -41.30 -48.19 -9.51
C SER A 128 -40.89 -47.26 -8.37
N GLY A 129 -39.86 -46.41 -8.55
CA GLY A 129 -39.29 -45.62 -7.44
C GLY A 129 -40.27 -44.64 -6.80
N GLU A 130 -41.08 -43.93 -7.58
CA GLU A 130 -42.01 -42.94 -7.02
C GLU A 130 -43.20 -43.58 -6.29
N ASN A 131 -43.61 -44.76 -6.76
CA ASN A 131 -44.62 -45.56 -6.09
C ASN A 131 -44.07 -46.11 -4.76
N GLN A 132 -42.82 -46.58 -4.73
CA GLN A 132 -42.15 -47.03 -3.50
C GLN A 132 -41.96 -45.90 -2.48
N VAL A 133 -41.53 -44.72 -2.92
CA VAL A 133 -41.40 -43.54 -2.04
C VAL A 133 -42.77 -43.14 -1.47
N SER A 134 -43.80 -43.10 -2.32
CA SER A 134 -45.16 -42.77 -1.88
C SER A 134 -45.71 -43.80 -0.90
N GLU A 135 -45.46 -45.09 -1.13
CA GLU A 135 -45.83 -46.18 -0.24
C GLU A 135 -45.08 -46.09 1.11
N PHE A 136 -43.80 -45.77 1.09
CA PHE A 136 -43.01 -45.56 2.30
C PHE A 136 -43.55 -44.39 3.14
N LEU A 137 -43.82 -43.24 2.52
CA LEU A 137 -44.36 -42.06 3.20
C LEU A 137 -45.74 -42.34 3.81
N ASN A 138 -46.64 -42.97 3.04
CA ASN A 138 -47.97 -43.36 3.52
C ASN A 138 -47.92 -44.37 4.68
N LYS A 139 -46.89 -45.22 4.74
CA LYS A 139 -46.68 -46.17 5.84
C LYS A 139 -46.00 -45.55 7.07
N THR A 140 -45.35 -44.41 6.90
CA THR A 140 -44.53 -43.75 7.92
C THR A 140 -45.33 -42.66 8.65
N PHE A 141 -46.19 -41.94 7.93
CA PHE A 141 -46.97 -40.81 8.47
C PHE A 141 -48.47 -41.10 8.44
N ASP A 142 -49.14 -40.91 9.58
CA ASP A 142 -50.59 -41.08 9.69
C ASP A 142 -51.36 -39.94 9.00
N LEU A 143 -50.79 -38.73 8.99
CA LEU A 143 -51.38 -37.54 8.40
C LEU A 143 -50.31 -36.70 7.70
N MET A 144 -50.55 -36.37 6.44
CA MET A 144 -49.75 -35.42 5.68
C MET A 144 -50.58 -34.17 5.42
N VAL A 145 -50.16 -33.04 6.00
CA VAL A 145 -50.81 -31.74 5.80
C VAL A 145 -49.99 -30.93 4.80
N LYS A 146 -50.53 -30.73 3.59
CA LYS A 146 -49.93 -29.81 2.62
C LYS A 146 -50.29 -28.38 3.02
N LEU A 147 -49.27 -27.56 3.28
CA LEU A 147 -49.49 -26.14 3.52
C LEU A 147 -49.99 -25.50 2.22
N PRO A 148 -51.04 -24.65 2.29
CA PRO A 148 -51.48 -23.90 1.12
C PRO A 148 -50.34 -22.99 0.64
N LEU A 149 -50.33 -22.69 -0.66
CA LEU A 149 -49.43 -21.67 -1.20
C LEU A 149 -49.66 -20.38 -0.41
N VAL A 150 -48.59 -19.88 0.21
CA VAL A 150 -48.65 -18.60 0.90
C VAL A 150 -48.93 -17.54 -0.15
N GLU A 151 -50.05 -16.83 -0.02
CA GLU A 151 -50.32 -15.65 -0.84
C GLU A 151 -49.09 -14.73 -0.75
N GLN A 152 -48.56 -14.32 -1.89
CA GLN A 152 -47.43 -13.40 -1.93
C GLN A 152 -47.90 -12.08 -1.33
N ARG A 153 -47.78 -11.96 0.00
CA ARG A 153 -47.90 -10.68 0.69
C ARG A 153 -46.96 -9.72 -0.01
N ASN A 154 -47.39 -8.49 -0.15
CA ASN A 154 -46.50 -7.44 -0.65
C ASN A 154 -45.26 -7.41 0.25
N ILE A 155 -44.15 -7.93 -0.27
CA ILE A 155 -42.92 -8.15 0.50
C ILE A 155 -42.36 -6.82 1.01
N ARG A 156 -42.66 -5.73 0.29
CA ARG A 156 -42.34 -4.37 0.73
C ARG A 156 -43.19 -3.93 1.92
N GLU A 157 -44.48 -4.25 1.95
CA GLU A 157 -45.33 -3.98 3.13
C GLU A 157 -44.89 -4.83 4.33
N TYR A 158 -44.48 -6.08 4.09
CA TYR A 158 -43.87 -6.89 5.14
C TYR A 158 -42.60 -6.23 5.70
N ALA A 159 -41.67 -5.80 4.85
CA ALA A 159 -40.46 -5.07 5.26
C ALA A 159 -40.80 -3.80 6.04
N HIS A 160 -41.78 -3.02 5.57
CA HIS A 160 -42.25 -1.82 6.25
C HIS A 160 -42.83 -2.14 7.63
N SER A 161 -43.66 -3.18 7.76
CA SER A 161 -44.23 -3.57 9.05
C SER A 161 -43.19 -4.04 10.06
N LEU A 162 -42.10 -4.68 9.60
CA LEU A 162 -40.98 -5.07 10.46
C LEU A 162 -40.27 -3.85 11.05
N LEU A 163 -40.01 -2.82 10.23
CA LEU A 163 -39.35 -1.60 10.68
C LEU A 163 -40.24 -0.75 11.59
N LEU A 164 -41.57 -0.77 11.41
CA LEU A 164 -42.50 -0.14 12.36
C LEU A 164 -42.54 -0.87 13.70
N ALA A 165 -42.47 -2.21 13.69
CA ALA A 165 -42.49 -3.01 14.90
C ALA A 165 -41.16 -2.90 15.69
N GLN A 166 -40.04 -2.73 14.99
CA GLN A 166 -38.70 -2.62 15.55
C GLN A 166 -37.92 -1.50 14.85
N PRO A 167 -38.20 -0.23 15.18
CA PRO A 167 -37.53 0.90 14.57
C PRO A 167 -36.05 0.92 14.97
N ASN A 168 -35.21 1.22 13.98
CA ASN A 168 -33.76 1.35 14.09
C ASN A 168 -33.34 2.75 13.64
N ASP A 169 -32.13 3.17 14.02
CA ASP A 169 -31.65 4.55 13.90
C ASP A 169 -31.79 5.12 12.48
N TRP A 170 -31.45 4.33 11.46
CA TRP A 170 -31.57 4.77 10.07
C TRP A 170 -33.02 4.89 9.59
N SER A 171 -33.93 4.03 10.04
CA SER A 171 -35.33 4.07 9.58
C SER A 171 -36.09 5.23 10.22
N THR A 172 -35.69 5.65 11.42
CA THR A 172 -36.24 6.85 12.08
C THR A 172 -35.62 8.13 11.52
N LYS A 173 -34.28 8.20 11.39
CA LYS A 173 -33.57 9.37 10.82
C LYS A 173 -34.00 9.66 9.37
N HIS A 174 -34.32 8.62 8.59
CA HIS A 174 -34.69 8.73 7.18
C HIS A 174 -36.15 8.33 6.89
N ALA A 175 -37.08 8.57 7.81
CA ALA A 175 -38.48 8.22 7.65
C ALA A 175 -39.10 8.71 6.32
N ASN A 176 -38.72 9.91 5.86
CA ASN A 176 -39.22 10.51 4.61
C ASN A 176 -38.69 9.82 3.33
N SER A 177 -37.52 9.20 3.38
CA SER A 177 -36.91 8.48 2.25
C SER A 177 -36.94 6.95 2.41
N LEU A 178 -37.57 6.45 3.48
CA LEU A 178 -37.66 5.03 3.80
C LEU A 178 -38.23 4.20 2.64
N ASN A 179 -39.28 4.69 1.98
CA ASN A 179 -39.85 4.01 0.82
C ASN A 179 -38.86 3.89 -0.34
N ASN A 180 -38.00 4.89 -0.56
CA ASN A 180 -36.98 4.86 -1.61
C ASN A 180 -35.89 3.84 -1.25
N ILE A 181 -35.44 3.82 0.00
CA ILE A 181 -34.45 2.86 0.49
C ILE A 181 -35.01 1.43 0.37
N LEU A 182 -36.23 1.20 0.86
CA LEU A 182 -36.92 -0.10 0.75
C LEU A 182 -37.17 -0.49 -0.71
N SER A 183 -37.38 0.48 -1.61
CA SER A 183 -37.51 0.18 -3.03
C SER A 183 -36.22 -0.41 -3.60
N ILE A 184 -35.04 -0.04 -3.10
CA ILE A 184 -33.75 -0.57 -3.53
C ILE A 184 -33.48 -1.93 -2.86
N LEU A 185 -33.61 -2.00 -1.53
CA LEU A 185 -33.36 -3.21 -0.74
C LEU A 185 -34.30 -4.36 -1.10
N ILE A 186 -35.60 -4.07 -1.28
CA ILE A 186 -36.62 -5.04 -1.65
C ILE A 186 -36.81 -5.01 -3.16
N HIS A 187 -35.82 -5.57 -3.87
CA HIS A 187 -35.83 -5.72 -5.32
C HIS A 187 -36.66 -6.93 -5.78
N SER A 188 -36.81 -7.09 -7.10
CA SER A 188 -37.76 -8.04 -7.70
C SER A 188 -37.47 -9.51 -7.42
N GLU A 189 -36.24 -9.86 -7.05
CA GLU A 189 -35.84 -11.25 -6.77
C GLU A 189 -35.97 -11.61 -5.27
N ILE A 190 -36.32 -10.64 -4.43
CA ILE A 190 -36.67 -10.88 -3.02
C ILE A 190 -38.12 -11.39 -2.96
N THR A 191 -38.27 -12.69 -2.71
CA THR A 191 -39.56 -13.40 -2.75
C THR A 191 -39.95 -14.04 -1.42
N THR A 192 -39.08 -14.01 -0.41
CA THR A 192 -39.33 -14.66 0.88
C THR A 192 -39.13 -13.71 2.08
N PRO A 193 -39.90 -13.87 3.17
CA PRO A 193 -39.67 -13.15 4.43
C PRO A 193 -38.26 -13.32 5.00
N ARG A 194 -37.63 -14.48 4.77
CA ARG A 194 -36.25 -14.76 5.20
C ARG A 194 -35.25 -13.84 4.48
N GLN A 195 -35.39 -13.67 3.17
CA GLN A 195 -34.56 -12.75 2.39
C GLN A 195 -34.75 -11.29 2.83
N VAL A 196 -35.99 -10.88 3.14
CA VAL A 196 -36.25 -9.53 3.69
C VAL A 196 -35.45 -9.29 4.96
N LYS A 197 -35.53 -10.21 5.93
CA LYS A 197 -34.76 -10.08 7.17
C LYS A 197 -33.25 -10.06 6.91
N LYS A 198 -32.75 -10.92 6.01
CA LYS A 198 -31.34 -10.95 5.62
C LYS A 198 -30.87 -9.59 5.10
N ILE A 199 -31.58 -8.99 4.14
CA ILE A 199 -31.16 -7.74 3.51
C ILE A 199 -31.30 -6.53 4.45
N LEU A 200 -32.37 -6.47 5.26
CA LEU A 200 -32.53 -5.41 6.26
C LEU A 200 -31.45 -5.46 7.35
N ASN A 201 -31.06 -6.67 7.79
CA ASN A 201 -29.97 -6.83 8.74
C ASN A 201 -28.62 -6.46 8.12
N ALA A 202 -28.36 -6.85 6.87
CA ALA A 202 -27.15 -6.45 6.15
C ALA A 202 -27.04 -4.93 6.01
N PHE A 203 -28.13 -4.26 5.63
CA PHE A 203 -28.17 -2.79 5.53
C PHE A 203 -27.97 -2.13 6.89
N THR A 204 -28.57 -2.68 7.95
CA THR A 204 -28.39 -2.14 9.30
C THR A 204 -26.93 -2.29 9.77
N ALA A 205 -26.26 -3.40 9.46
CA ALA A 205 -24.84 -3.57 9.77
C ALA A 205 -23.96 -2.59 9.00
N ASP A 206 -24.24 -2.38 7.71
CA ASP A 206 -23.54 -1.41 6.86
C ASP A 206 -23.75 0.03 7.35
N TRP A 207 -24.98 0.36 7.78
CA TRP A 207 -25.29 1.65 8.38
C TRP A 207 -24.49 1.91 9.66
N GLU A 208 -24.45 0.95 10.58
CA GLU A 208 -23.69 1.11 11.83
C GLU A 208 -22.18 1.24 11.56
N LEU A 209 -21.67 0.53 10.54
CA LEU A 209 -20.28 0.69 10.12
C LEU A 209 -20.04 2.09 9.54
N ALA A 210 -20.90 2.54 8.62
CA ALA A 210 -20.83 3.88 8.04
C ALA A 210 -20.88 4.97 9.12
N LYS A 211 -21.78 4.85 10.09
CA LYS A 211 -21.90 5.78 11.22
C LYS A 211 -20.63 5.86 12.06
N ARG A 212 -20.00 4.72 12.36
CA ARG A 212 -18.73 4.69 13.08
C ARG A 212 -17.63 5.40 12.29
N ARG A 213 -17.55 5.13 10.98
CA ARG A 213 -16.58 5.80 10.09
C ARG A 213 -16.81 7.29 10.01
N ASP A 214 -18.04 7.74 9.79
CA ASP A 214 -18.39 9.16 9.78
C ASP A 214 -18.03 9.86 11.11
N SER A 215 -18.22 9.18 12.25
CA SER A 215 -17.88 9.72 13.57
C SER A 215 -16.37 9.84 13.84
N GLU A 216 -15.54 8.95 13.27
CA GLU A 216 -14.07 9.03 13.38
C GLU A 216 -13.52 10.33 12.75
N TYR A 217 -14.25 10.93 11.80
CA TYR A 217 -13.82 12.09 11.03
C TYR A 217 -14.69 13.33 11.22
N GLU A 218 -15.59 13.32 12.21
CA GLU A 218 -16.53 14.41 12.52
C GLU A 218 -17.32 14.91 11.28
N MET A 219 -17.65 14.00 10.35
CA MET A 219 -18.30 14.32 9.08
C MET A 219 -19.30 13.23 8.69
N GLU A 220 -20.55 13.61 8.41
CA GLU A 220 -21.56 12.70 7.85
C GLU A 220 -21.43 12.66 6.32
N PHE A 221 -20.72 11.68 5.76
CA PHE A 221 -20.64 11.49 4.30
C PHE A 221 -21.39 10.22 3.87
N LEU A 222 -21.06 9.08 4.48
CA LEU A 222 -21.65 7.80 4.12
C LEU A 222 -23.12 7.72 4.59
N THR A 223 -23.39 8.25 5.79
CA THR A 223 -24.73 8.27 6.37
C THR A 223 -25.63 9.36 5.80
N GLU A 224 -25.08 10.39 5.14
CA GLU A 224 -25.86 11.41 4.44
C GLU A 224 -26.59 10.83 3.20
N ASN A 225 -26.01 9.77 2.60
CA ASN A 225 -26.48 9.16 1.36
C ASN A 225 -26.94 7.69 1.56
N PRO A 226 -28.00 7.43 2.35
CA PRO A 226 -28.46 6.07 2.67
C PRO A 226 -28.93 5.28 1.44
N ARG A 227 -29.35 6.00 0.38
CA ARG A 227 -29.76 5.39 -0.89
C ARG A 227 -28.58 4.67 -1.55
N ASP A 228 -27.44 5.34 -1.61
CA ASP A 228 -26.25 4.83 -2.28
C ASP A 228 -25.69 3.66 -1.46
N LEU A 229 -25.64 3.79 -0.14
CA LEU A 229 -25.33 2.69 0.77
C LEU A 229 -26.23 1.46 0.53
N ALA A 230 -27.54 1.66 0.33
CA ALA A 230 -28.48 0.56 0.08
C ALA A 230 -28.19 -0.16 -1.24
N ILE A 231 -27.76 0.56 -2.28
CA ILE A 231 -27.32 -0.04 -3.55
C ILE A 231 -26.16 -0.99 -3.29
N PHE A 232 -25.10 -0.52 -2.63
CA PHE A 232 -23.90 -1.32 -2.38
C PHE A 232 -24.14 -2.47 -1.39
N THR A 233 -25.05 -2.32 -0.43
CA THR A 233 -25.49 -3.43 0.42
C THR A 233 -26.13 -4.54 -0.41
N VAL A 234 -27.02 -4.22 -1.35
CA VAL A 234 -27.65 -5.23 -2.22
C VAL A 234 -26.63 -5.90 -3.12
N LEU A 235 -25.76 -5.11 -3.76
CA LEU A 235 -24.68 -5.64 -4.61
C LEU A 235 -23.81 -6.64 -3.82
N LYS A 236 -23.39 -6.26 -2.61
CA LYS A 236 -22.59 -7.12 -1.72
C LYS A 236 -23.33 -8.38 -1.26
N THR A 237 -24.62 -8.27 -0.96
CA THR A 237 -25.38 -9.34 -0.25
C THR A 237 -26.02 -10.36 -1.19
N ASP A 238 -26.51 -9.91 -2.34
CA ASP A 238 -27.29 -10.72 -3.28
C ASP A 238 -26.57 -10.93 -4.61
N TYR A 239 -25.62 -10.06 -4.97
CA TYR A 239 -24.86 -10.14 -6.23
C TYR A 239 -23.33 -10.17 -6.02
N PRO A 240 -22.79 -11.09 -5.19
CA PRO A 240 -21.39 -11.07 -4.78
C PRO A 240 -20.41 -11.15 -5.95
N HIS A 241 -20.69 -11.94 -6.98
CA HIS A 241 -19.81 -12.02 -8.17
C HIS A 241 -19.68 -10.70 -8.93
N PHE A 242 -20.78 -9.95 -9.05
CA PHE A 242 -20.74 -8.63 -9.69
C PHE A 242 -20.09 -7.59 -8.76
N TYR A 243 -20.30 -7.71 -7.45
CA TYR A 243 -19.65 -6.87 -6.45
C TYR A 243 -18.13 -7.04 -6.43
N GLU A 244 -17.62 -8.27 -6.52
CA GLU A 244 -16.17 -8.50 -6.62
C GLU A 244 -15.59 -7.89 -7.90
N ALA A 245 -16.26 -8.02 -9.04
CA ALA A 245 -15.82 -7.36 -10.26
C ALA A 245 -15.85 -5.82 -10.15
N LEU A 246 -16.77 -5.24 -9.37
CA LEU A 246 -16.75 -3.80 -9.07
C LEU A 246 -15.56 -3.37 -8.22
N LYS A 247 -15.07 -4.23 -7.33
CA LYS A 247 -13.83 -3.96 -6.58
C LYS A 247 -12.61 -4.03 -7.48
N GLU A 248 -12.57 -5.00 -8.39
CA GLU A 248 -11.48 -5.15 -9.36
C GLU A 248 -11.48 -3.99 -10.38
N ASN A 249 -12.66 -3.58 -10.83
CA ASN A 249 -12.85 -2.50 -11.78
C ASN A 249 -13.97 -1.55 -11.36
N VAL A 250 -13.58 -0.52 -10.61
CA VAL A 250 -14.46 0.55 -10.12
C VAL A 250 -15.15 1.32 -11.26
N TYR A 251 -14.59 1.30 -12.48
CA TYR A 251 -15.11 2.02 -13.64
C TYR A 251 -16.22 1.27 -14.39
N LEU A 252 -16.57 0.05 -13.97
CA LEU A 252 -17.65 -0.72 -14.60
C LEU A 252 -18.96 0.04 -14.70
N LEU A 253 -19.28 0.88 -13.71
CA LEU A 253 -20.51 1.67 -13.65
C LEU A 253 -20.32 3.14 -14.03
N ARG A 254 -19.08 3.59 -14.29
CA ARG A 254 -18.78 5.01 -14.56
C ARG A 254 -19.12 5.41 -15.99
N ASN A 255 -19.82 6.53 -16.15
CA ASN A 255 -20.19 7.10 -17.46
C ASN A 255 -20.98 6.13 -18.36
N VAL A 256 -21.73 5.21 -17.76
CA VAL A 256 -22.51 4.23 -18.49
C VAL A 256 -23.90 4.80 -18.81
N LYS A 257 -24.33 4.71 -20.06
CA LYS A 257 -25.63 5.23 -20.51
C LYS A 257 -26.69 4.14 -20.56
N SER A 258 -26.28 2.90 -20.75
CA SER A 258 -27.16 1.76 -20.89
C SER A 258 -26.70 0.54 -20.09
N VAL A 259 -27.65 -0.35 -19.78
CA VAL A 259 -27.35 -1.63 -19.11
C VAL A 259 -26.46 -2.52 -19.97
N ASP A 260 -26.57 -2.39 -21.30
CA ASP A 260 -25.78 -3.16 -22.24
C ASP A 260 -24.31 -2.72 -22.24
N ASP A 261 -24.02 -1.42 -22.01
CA ASP A 261 -22.63 -0.96 -21.86
C ASP A 261 -21.97 -1.58 -20.61
N VAL A 262 -22.73 -1.71 -19.49
CA VAL A 262 -22.21 -2.38 -18.28
C VAL A 262 -21.95 -3.85 -18.56
N LEU A 263 -22.87 -4.51 -19.27
CA LEU A 263 -22.75 -5.92 -19.61
C LEU A 263 -21.54 -6.20 -20.51
N GLU A 264 -21.29 -5.33 -21.50
CA GLU A 264 -20.13 -5.42 -22.38
C GLU A 264 -18.82 -5.30 -21.58
N ARG A 265 -18.74 -4.33 -20.65
CA ARG A 265 -17.57 -4.17 -19.78
C ARG A 265 -17.37 -5.32 -18.81
N TYR A 266 -18.46 -5.93 -18.32
CA TYR A 266 -18.40 -7.05 -17.37
C TYR A 266 -18.06 -8.38 -18.04
N GLY A 267 -18.48 -8.60 -19.29
CA GLY A 267 -18.15 -9.78 -20.10
C GLY A 267 -18.88 -11.07 -19.74
N ASN A 268 -19.31 -11.27 -18.48
CA ASN A 268 -20.01 -12.49 -18.04
C ASN A 268 -21.54 -12.34 -18.02
N LYS A 269 -22.20 -12.87 -19.05
CA LYS A 269 -23.66 -12.78 -19.21
C LYS A 269 -24.48 -13.56 -18.19
N ILE A 270 -23.94 -14.64 -17.61
CA ILE A 270 -24.70 -15.55 -16.73
C ILE A 270 -24.85 -14.95 -15.34
N GLN A 271 -23.80 -14.29 -14.84
CA GLN A 271 -23.76 -13.75 -13.47
C GLN A 271 -24.15 -12.27 -13.39
N PHE A 272 -24.49 -11.64 -14.53
CA PHE A 272 -24.80 -10.22 -14.58
C PHE A 272 -26.20 -9.90 -14.04
N PRO A 273 -26.34 -9.04 -13.00
CA PRO A 273 -27.63 -8.71 -12.41
C PRO A 273 -28.39 -7.67 -13.24
N ARG A 274 -28.79 -8.04 -14.46
CA ARG A 274 -29.38 -7.14 -15.48
C ARG A 274 -30.56 -6.32 -14.95
N LEU A 275 -31.52 -6.97 -14.29
CA LEU A 275 -32.72 -6.33 -13.76
C LEU A 275 -32.37 -5.31 -12.67
N PHE A 276 -31.52 -5.70 -11.72
CA PHE A 276 -31.11 -4.79 -10.66
C PHE A 276 -30.30 -3.60 -11.19
N VAL A 277 -29.31 -3.83 -12.07
CA VAL A 277 -28.51 -2.76 -12.68
C VAL A 277 -29.40 -1.78 -13.45
N SER A 278 -30.37 -2.28 -14.23
CA SER A 278 -31.32 -1.43 -14.96
C SER A 278 -32.11 -0.47 -14.06
N LYS A 279 -32.39 -0.90 -12.84
CA LYS A 279 -33.14 -0.14 -11.85
C LYS A 279 -32.27 0.92 -11.18
N ILE A 280 -31.02 0.58 -10.88
CA ILE A 280 -30.13 1.48 -10.13
C ILE A 280 -29.34 2.45 -11.00
N LEU A 281 -29.22 2.21 -12.31
CA LEU A 281 -28.27 2.91 -13.20
C LEU A 281 -28.31 4.45 -13.08
N LYS A 282 -29.51 5.02 -12.91
CA LYS A 282 -29.72 6.49 -12.79
C LYS A 282 -29.37 7.07 -11.43
N PHE A 283 -29.10 6.22 -10.44
CA PHE A 283 -28.89 6.57 -9.04
C PHE A 283 -27.50 6.20 -8.54
N ILE A 284 -26.65 5.65 -9.41
CA ILE A 284 -25.27 5.30 -9.06
C ILE A 284 -24.50 6.61 -8.85
N PRO A 285 -23.77 6.77 -7.74
CA PRO A 285 -22.94 7.95 -7.52
C PRO A 285 -21.77 7.98 -8.52
N ASP A 286 -21.30 9.19 -8.86
CA ASP A 286 -20.16 9.38 -9.76
C ASP A 286 -18.89 8.69 -9.25
N ASP A 287 -18.77 8.60 -7.92
CA ASP A 287 -17.73 7.85 -7.23
C ASP A 287 -18.33 6.79 -6.31
N ILE A 288 -18.12 5.52 -6.65
CA ILE A 288 -18.65 4.37 -5.91
C ILE A 288 -17.71 3.89 -4.79
N ARG A 289 -16.45 4.35 -4.77
CA ARG A 289 -15.40 3.83 -3.89
C ARG A 289 -15.68 4.02 -2.41
N PRO A 290 -16.23 5.16 -1.95
CA PRO A 290 -16.53 5.32 -0.54
C PRO A 290 -17.45 4.21 0.00
N TYR A 291 -18.35 3.70 -0.84
CA TYR A 291 -19.31 2.65 -0.47
C TYR A 291 -18.77 1.23 -0.64
N LEU A 292 -17.76 1.03 -1.50
CA LEU A 292 -17.07 -0.26 -1.63
C LEU A 292 -16.12 -0.53 -0.45
N TYR A 293 -15.36 0.50 -0.06
CA TYR A 293 -14.31 0.39 0.95
C TYR A 293 -14.74 0.91 2.33
N PHE A 294 -15.95 1.48 2.45
CA PHE A 294 -16.40 2.20 3.64
C PHE A 294 -15.38 3.27 4.07
N HIS A 295 -14.90 4.02 3.08
CA HIS A 295 -13.72 4.87 3.17
C HIS A 295 -14.08 6.34 2.92
N ASN A 296 -13.62 7.21 3.82
CA ASN A 296 -13.61 8.65 3.59
C ASN A 296 -12.35 9.00 2.79
N SER A 297 -12.49 9.90 1.81
CA SER A 297 -11.48 10.42 0.89
C SER A 297 -10.09 10.80 1.45
N LYS A 298 -9.89 10.80 2.78
CA LYS A 298 -8.67 11.18 3.49
C LYS A 298 -7.66 10.06 3.75
N LEU A 299 -8.06 8.78 3.76
CA LEU A 299 -7.19 7.71 4.25
C LEU A 299 -6.30 7.05 3.17
N ASN A 300 -6.62 7.22 1.87
CA ASN A 300 -5.75 6.84 0.73
C ASN A 300 -6.40 7.36 -0.57
N PRO A 301 -6.03 8.55 -1.06
CA PRO A 301 -6.68 9.20 -2.21
C PRO A 301 -6.39 8.52 -3.55
N ILE A 302 -5.38 7.64 -3.60
CA ILE A 302 -4.98 6.88 -4.79
C ILE A 302 -5.92 5.68 -4.99
N THR A 303 -6.44 5.09 -3.91
CA THR A 303 -7.24 3.87 -3.97
C THR A 303 -8.49 4.05 -4.85
N GLY A 304 -8.54 3.26 -5.93
CA GLY A 304 -9.60 3.25 -6.95
C GLY A 304 -9.57 4.41 -7.97
N ARG A 305 -8.55 5.27 -7.99
CA ARG A 305 -8.26 6.15 -9.15
C ARG A 305 -7.25 5.43 -10.04
N PHE A 306 -7.70 4.77 -11.09
CA PHE A 306 -6.84 3.97 -11.97
C PHE A 306 -5.66 4.76 -12.55
N HIS A 307 -5.85 6.02 -12.93
CA HIS A 307 -4.75 6.86 -13.41
C HIS A 307 -3.73 7.20 -12.31
N LEU A 308 -4.17 7.47 -11.07
CA LEU A 308 -3.23 7.64 -9.95
C LEU A 308 -2.60 6.33 -9.53
N LYS A 309 -3.34 5.22 -9.58
CA LYS A 309 -2.81 3.89 -9.28
C LYS A 309 -1.75 3.51 -10.31
N GLN A 310 -1.98 3.79 -11.60
CA GLN A 310 -0.99 3.56 -12.64
C GLN A 310 0.27 4.41 -12.41
N ALA A 311 0.11 5.71 -12.12
CA ALA A 311 1.22 6.59 -11.81
C ALA A 311 1.95 6.14 -10.53
N ARG A 312 1.22 5.74 -9.48
CA ARG A 312 1.80 5.18 -8.25
C ARG A 312 2.55 3.88 -8.55
N ASP A 313 1.95 2.97 -9.31
CA ASP A 313 2.55 1.68 -9.63
C ASP A 313 3.80 1.87 -10.49
N SER A 314 3.80 2.78 -11.47
CA SER A 314 5.01 3.11 -12.23
C SER A 314 6.07 3.79 -11.37
N PHE A 315 5.67 4.60 -10.38
CA PHE A 315 6.57 5.19 -9.40
C PHE A 315 7.24 4.15 -8.49
N ILE A 316 6.47 3.23 -7.90
CA ILE A 316 6.98 2.16 -7.03
C ILE A 316 7.88 1.18 -7.80
N ASN A 317 7.53 0.89 -9.06
CA ASN A 317 8.29 -0.06 -9.89
C ASN A 317 9.48 0.60 -10.63
N GLY A 318 9.71 1.90 -10.49
CA GLY A 318 10.87 2.57 -11.09
C GLY A 318 10.77 2.81 -12.60
N ASP A 319 9.57 2.74 -13.20
CA ASP A 319 9.39 3.01 -14.63
C ASP A 319 9.26 4.52 -14.88
N GLU A 320 10.41 5.20 -14.96
CA GLU A 320 10.49 6.66 -15.10
C GLU A 320 9.72 7.19 -16.32
N LYS A 321 9.80 6.49 -17.46
CA LYS A 321 9.18 6.96 -18.70
C LYS A 321 7.66 6.90 -18.63
N VAL A 322 7.14 5.80 -18.10
CA VAL A 322 5.69 5.63 -17.90
C VAL A 322 5.20 6.56 -16.80
N PHE A 323 5.95 6.69 -15.70
CA PHE A 323 5.62 7.61 -14.62
C PHE A 323 5.54 9.05 -15.12
N ARG A 324 6.57 9.55 -15.81
CA ARG A 324 6.61 10.93 -16.33
C ARG A 324 5.39 11.22 -17.22
N THR A 325 5.05 10.29 -18.11
CA THR A 325 3.88 10.43 -18.99
C THR A 325 2.60 10.55 -18.17
N GLN A 326 2.36 9.61 -17.25
CA GLN A 326 1.16 9.59 -16.42
C GLN A 326 1.10 10.80 -15.48
N PHE A 327 2.23 11.20 -14.92
CA PHE A 327 2.36 12.31 -13.99
C PHE A 327 2.02 13.66 -14.64
N THR A 328 2.39 13.85 -15.91
CA THR A 328 2.04 15.08 -16.65
C THR A 328 0.54 15.22 -16.93
N GLU A 329 -0.20 14.10 -16.98
CA GLU A 329 -1.66 14.11 -17.18
C GLU A 329 -2.43 14.43 -15.88
N LEU A 330 -1.76 14.38 -14.72
CA LEU A 330 -2.37 14.64 -13.43
C LEU A 330 -2.57 16.13 -13.17
N ASN A 331 -3.66 16.47 -12.49
CA ASN A 331 -3.82 17.82 -11.98
C ASN A 331 -2.93 18.08 -10.75
N GLU A 332 -2.74 19.34 -10.38
CA GLU A 332 -1.87 19.74 -9.27
C GLU A 332 -2.19 19.01 -7.96
N SER A 333 -3.47 18.93 -7.57
CA SER A 333 -3.87 18.25 -6.33
C SER A 333 -3.57 16.75 -6.37
N GLU A 334 -3.67 16.12 -7.54
CA GLU A 334 -3.38 14.70 -7.73
C GLU A 334 -1.89 14.39 -7.67
N LYS A 335 -1.04 15.32 -8.12
CA LYS A 335 0.42 15.18 -8.00
C LYS A 335 0.87 15.15 -6.54
N TYR A 336 0.36 16.06 -5.71
CA TYR A 336 0.61 16.04 -4.26
C TYR A 336 0.18 14.71 -3.63
N MET A 337 -0.96 14.17 -4.05
CA MET A 337 -1.47 12.89 -3.55
C MET A 337 -0.56 11.69 -3.85
N ILE A 338 0.28 11.72 -4.87
CA ILE A 338 1.22 10.62 -5.12
C ILE A 338 2.36 10.65 -4.10
N PHE A 339 2.98 11.82 -3.95
CA PHE A 339 4.16 11.97 -3.08
C PHE A 339 3.83 11.95 -1.59
N ASP A 340 2.65 12.42 -1.19
CA ASP A 340 2.24 12.43 0.21
C ASP A 340 1.87 11.02 0.74
N PHE A 341 1.52 10.06 -0.14
CA PHE A 341 1.01 8.75 0.28
C PHE A 341 1.90 7.57 -0.08
N VAL A 342 2.83 7.73 -1.02
CA VAL A 342 3.77 6.65 -1.37
C VAL A 342 4.69 6.28 -0.20
N THR A 343 4.92 7.20 0.74
CA THR A 343 5.80 6.96 1.90
C THR A 343 5.28 5.88 2.84
N GLU A 344 3.96 5.66 2.87
CA GLU A 344 3.32 4.61 3.65
C GLU A 344 3.52 3.20 3.03
N GLU A 345 3.92 3.12 1.76
CA GLU A 345 4.00 1.87 0.99
C GLU A 345 5.46 1.37 0.80
N PHE A 346 6.46 1.96 1.47
CA PHE A 346 7.83 1.47 1.43
C PHE A 346 7.94 0.08 2.10
N GLY A 347 7.83 -0.98 1.29
CA GLY A 347 7.82 -2.35 1.77
C GLY A 347 9.21 -3.00 1.80
N ASN A 348 10.05 -2.72 0.80
CA ASN A 348 11.38 -3.33 0.66
C ASN A 348 12.44 -2.39 0.05
N GLU A 349 13.72 -2.75 0.18
CA GLU A 349 14.85 -1.94 -0.32
C GLU A 349 14.82 -1.69 -1.84
N ILE A 350 14.27 -2.63 -2.63
CA ILE A 350 14.16 -2.50 -4.09
C ILE A 350 13.18 -1.40 -4.46
N GLU A 351 12.01 -1.38 -3.82
CA GLU A 351 10.99 -0.34 -4.02
C GLU A 351 11.51 1.03 -3.61
N VAL A 352 12.27 1.11 -2.52
CA VAL A 352 12.89 2.38 -2.08
C VAL A 352 13.90 2.87 -3.12
N SER A 353 14.79 2.00 -3.62
CA SER A 353 15.75 2.36 -4.67
C SER A 353 15.05 2.86 -5.94
N ASN A 354 14.00 2.17 -6.39
CA ASN A 354 13.19 2.58 -7.55
C ASN A 354 12.57 3.96 -7.38
N ILE A 355 11.94 4.21 -6.22
CA ILE A 355 11.27 5.47 -5.90
C ILE A 355 12.28 6.61 -5.83
N LEU A 356 13.42 6.39 -5.16
CA LEU A 356 14.51 7.35 -5.10
C LEU A 356 15.08 7.64 -6.50
N GLY A 357 15.20 6.61 -7.35
CA GLY A 357 15.65 6.77 -8.73
C GLY A 357 14.78 7.72 -9.53
N ILE A 358 13.46 7.64 -9.40
CA ILE A 358 12.55 8.59 -10.06
C ILE A 358 12.60 9.96 -9.37
N LEU A 359 12.66 10.02 -8.04
CA LEU A 359 12.73 11.29 -7.31
C LEU A 359 13.99 12.09 -7.70
N PHE A 360 15.14 11.43 -7.85
CA PHE A 360 16.40 12.04 -8.27
C PHE A 360 16.53 12.19 -9.79
N SER A 361 15.59 11.71 -10.61
CA SER A 361 15.66 11.92 -12.06
C SER A 361 15.21 13.33 -12.47
N ASP A 362 14.36 13.96 -11.65
CA ASP A 362 13.81 15.29 -11.91
C ASP A 362 13.49 16.02 -10.60
N GLU A 363 14.26 17.08 -10.28
CA GLU A 363 14.09 17.85 -9.06
C GLU A 363 12.67 18.45 -8.91
N SER A 364 11.98 18.67 -10.04
CA SER A 364 10.65 19.31 -10.04
C SER A 364 9.59 18.48 -9.31
N TYR A 365 9.81 17.17 -9.15
CA TYR A 365 8.93 16.28 -8.40
C TYR A 365 8.86 16.66 -6.91
N THR A 366 9.96 17.17 -6.35
CA THR A 366 10.01 17.57 -4.93
C THR A 366 9.09 18.75 -4.60
N ASN A 367 8.69 19.54 -5.59
CA ASN A 367 7.72 20.63 -5.42
C ASN A 367 6.32 20.12 -5.03
N TYR A 368 6.03 18.85 -5.30
CA TYR A 368 4.76 18.22 -4.98
C TYR A 368 4.80 17.43 -3.65
N ILE A 369 5.88 17.54 -2.88
CA ILE A 369 5.94 17.04 -1.51
C ILE A 369 5.38 18.13 -0.59
N SER A 370 4.24 17.85 0.04
CA SER A 370 3.63 18.84 0.94
C SER A 370 4.49 19.10 2.17
N LYS A 371 4.38 20.31 2.73
CA LYS A 371 5.16 20.71 3.93
C LYS A 371 4.97 19.76 5.12
N SER A 372 3.79 19.16 5.26
CA SER A 372 3.50 18.21 6.35
C SER A 372 4.22 16.88 6.18
N HIS A 373 4.53 16.45 4.94
CA HIS A 373 5.16 15.16 4.67
C HIS A 373 6.67 15.26 4.38
N LYS A 374 7.25 16.48 4.36
CA LYS A 374 8.71 16.65 4.22
C LYS A 374 9.52 15.91 5.28
N GLN A 375 9.03 15.86 6.52
CA GLN A 375 9.70 15.15 7.61
C GLN A 375 9.75 13.63 7.38
N GLU A 376 8.70 13.05 6.78
CA GLU A 376 8.66 11.63 6.43
C GLU A 376 9.63 11.31 5.30
N TRP A 377 9.64 12.13 4.25
CA TRP A 377 10.62 12.01 3.17
C TRP A 377 12.06 12.20 3.66
N GLU A 378 12.31 13.15 4.55
CA GLU A 378 13.63 13.34 5.17
C GLU A 378 14.06 12.10 5.96
N HIS A 379 13.14 11.47 6.70
CA HIS A 379 13.41 10.22 7.41
C HIS A 379 13.75 9.08 6.44
N VAL A 380 13.06 9.00 5.30
CA VAL A 380 13.33 8.00 4.25
C VAL A 380 14.71 8.22 3.67
N LEU A 381 15.07 9.47 3.35
CA LEU A 381 16.40 9.80 2.84
C LEU A 381 17.51 9.44 3.85
N ASP A 382 17.33 9.76 5.14
CA ASP A 382 18.30 9.45 6.20
C ASP A 382 18.56 7.93 6.35
N HIS A 383 17.52 7.11 6.23
CA HIS A 383 17.64 5.66 6.38
C HIS A 383 18.26 4.97 5.17
N ASN A 384 18.23 5.59 3.99
CA ASN A 384 18.63 4.97 2.73
C ASN A 384 19.86 5.64 2.10
N ILE A 385 20.66 6.36 2.89
CA ILE A 385 21.91 7.01 2.42
C ILE A 385 22.83 6.08 1.61
N PRO A 386 23.07 4.80 2.00
CA PRO A 386 23.91 3.91 1.19
C PRO A 386 23.40 3.73 -0.25
N THR A 387 22.08 3.60 -0.43
CA THR A 387 21.45 3.52 -1.76
C THR A 387 21.51 4.86 -2.48
N ILE A 388 21.43 5.99 -1.75
CA ILE A 388 21.49 7.33 -2.34
C ILE A 388 22.84 7.60 -3.02
N LEU A 389 23.93 6.99 -2.53
CA LEU A 389 25.27 7.12 -3.14
C LEU A 389 25.35 6.58 -4.58
N GLU A 390 24.41 5.74 -5.00
CA GLU A 390 24.36 5.20 -6.37
C GLU A 390 23.87 6.24 -7.40
N PHE A 391 23.27 7.35 -6.95
CA PHE A 391 22.72 8.39 -7.82
C PHE A 391 23.70 9.56 -8.02
N ARG A 392 23.48 10.30 -9.12
CA ARG A 392 24.28 11.48 -9.47
C ARG A 392 24.22 12.54 -8.37
N ILE A 393 25.39 12.97 -7.91
CA ILE A 393 25.52 13.87 -6.75
C ILE A 393 24.76 15.18 -6.98
N GLU A 394 24.82 15.75 -8.19
CA GLU A 394 24.08 16.98 -8.55
C GLU A 394 22.58 16.87 -8.20
N ASN A 395 21.97 15.74 -8.59
CA ASN A 395 20.54 15.51 -8.43
C ASN A 395 20.19 15.29 -6.96
N VAL A 396 21.04 14.57 -6.22
CA VAL A 396 20.85 14.34 -4.79
C VAL A 396 20.86 15.65 -4.02
N LEU A 397 21.86 16.51 -4.25
CA LEU A 397 21.96 17.79 -3.54
C LEU A 397 20.78 18.72 -3.82
N LYS A 398 20.27 18.74 -5.06
CA LYS A 398 19.08 19.51 -5.44
C LYS A 398 17.81 19.03 -4.72
N VAL A 399 17.60 17.72 -4.67
CA VAL A 399 16.48 17.13 -3.92
C VAL A 399 16.63 17.40 -2.43
N PHE A 400 17.83 17.26 -1.88
CA PHE A 400 18.11 17.56 -0.47
C PHE A 400 17.82 19.03 -0.14
N ASP A 401 18.13 19.97 -1.04
CA ASP A 401 17.86 21.40 -0.81
C ASP A 401 16.36 21.66 -0.59
N THR A 402 15.52 20.95 -1.33
CA THR A 402 14.07 21.12 -1.26
C THR A 402 13.42 20.32 -0.13
N VAL A 403 13.91 19.11 0.14
CA VAL A 403 13.23 18.15 1.03
C VAL A 403 13.84 18.14 2.44
N VAL A 404 15.18 18.20 2.55
CA VAL A 404 15.90 17.97 3.80
C VAL A 404 16.06 19.28 4.59
N THR A 405 15.46 19.30 5.78
CA THR A 405 15.48 20.46 6.67
C THR A 405 16.56 20.38 7.75
N SER A 406 16.97 19.18 8.17
CA SER A 406 18.01 18.98 9.18
C SER A 406 19.41 18.92 8.57
N ASN A 407 20.36 19.60 9.22
CA ASN A 407 21.79 19.46 8.89
C ASN A 407 22.34 18.05 9.21
N ILE A 408 21.63 17.25 10.01
CA ILE A 408 22.10 15.89 10.38
C ILE A 408 22.21 15.01 9.13
N VAL A 409 21.17 15.02 8.28
CA VAL A 409 21.12 14.19 7.07
C VAL A 409 22.17 14.63 6.05
N TRP A 410 22.34 15.95 5.88
CA TRP A 410 23.40 16.53 5.04
C TRP A 410 24.80 16.08 5.49
N ASN A 411 25.10 16.20 6.79
CA ASN A 411 26.39 15.80 7.34
C ASN A 411 26.64 14.30 7.20
N LYS A 412 25.60 13.49 7.36
CA LYS A 412 25.71 12.04 7.22
C LYS A 412 26.01 11.66 5.78
N TYR A 413 25.25 12.19 4.81
CA TYR A 413 25.52 11.97 3.38
C TYR A 413 26.92 12.46 2.97
N GLY A 414 27.33 13.64 3.44
CA GLY A 414 28.67 14.18 3.19
C GLY A 414 29.80 13.29 3.71
N ASN A 415 29.65 12.70 4.91
CA ASN A 415 30.65 11.78 5.44
C ASN A 415 30.70 10.46 4.66
N GLU A 416 29.55 9.94 4.24
CA GLU A 416 29.48 8.72 3.42
C GLU A 416 30.09 8.94 2.02
N LEU A 417 29.88 10.09 1.39
CA LEU A 417 30.57 10.46 0.15
C LEU A 417 32.10 10.41 0.32
N VAL A 418 32.60 10.99 1.40
CA VAL A 418 34.04 11.05 1.71
C VAL A 418 34.64 9.68 2.00
N ASN A 419 33.92 8.84 2.75
CA ASN A 419 34.48 7.59 3.26
C ASN A 419 34.25 6.39 2.33
N GLU A 420 33.14 6.38 1.57
CA GLU A 420 32.73 5.22 0.78
C GLU A 420 32.72 5.51 -0.73
N TYR A 421 32.32 6.71 -1.17
CA TYR A 421 32.15 7.01 -2.61
C TYR A 421 33.45 7.42 -3.31
N PHE A 422 34.13 8.46 -2.82
CA PHE A 422 35.33 8.99 -3.45
C PHE A 422 36.56 8.05 -3.45
N PRO A 423 36.71 7.08 -2.54
CA PRO A 423 37.80 6.10 -2.65
C PRO A 423 37.70 5.18 -3.87
N VAL A 424 36.53 5.08 -4.51
CA VAL A 424 36.28 4.14 -5.63
C VAL A 424 35.73 4.80 -6.89
N ASN A 425 35.33 6.08 -6.83
CA ASN A 425 34.78 6.83 -7.96
C ASN A 425 35.54 8.12 -8.19
N SER A 426 35.50 8.60 -9.43
CA SER A 426 36.11 9.87 -9.81
C SER A 426 35.54 11.06 -9.03
N PHE A 427 36.43 11.94 -8.58
CA PHE A 427 36.06 13.19 -7.92
C PHE A 427 35.58 14.27 -8.91
N LYS A 428 35.72 14.04 -10.23
CA LYS A 428 35.41 15.02 -11.28
C LYS A 428 33.95 15.49 -11.24
N GLU A 429 33.00 14.56 -11.16
CA GLU A 429 31.57 14.93 -11.10
C GLU A 429 31.30 15.83 -9.90
N PHE A 430 31.91 15.52 -8.75
CA PHE A 430 31.75 16.34 -7.55
C PHE A 430 32.38 17.73 -7.70
N PHE A 431 33.58 17.83 -8.30
CA PHE A 431 34.22 19.11 -8.55
C PHE A 431 33.35 20.04 -9.42
N GLU A 432 32.75 19.51 -10.49
CA GLU A 432 31.83 20.30 -11.33
C GLU A 432 30.56 20.72 -10.57
N VAL A 433 30.03 19.86 -9.70
CA VAL A 433 28.90 20.20 -8.84
C VAL A 433 29.28 21.29 -7.84
N TRP A 434 30.47 21.22 -7.24
CA TRP A 434 30.95 22.21 -6.29
C TRP A 434 31.16 23.58 -6.93
N LYS A 435 31.67 23.63 -8.17
CA LYS A 435 31.79 24.87 -8.94
C LYS A 435 30.43 25.51 -9.24
N ARG A 436 29.43 24.68 -9.55
CA ARG A 436 28.11 25.17 -9.98
C ARG A 436 27.20 25.54 -8.81
N TYR A 437 27.26 24.80 -7.71
CA TYR A 437 26.38 24.95 -6.54
C TYR A 437 27.17 24.94 -5.21
N PRO A 438 28.05 25.93 -4.98
CA PRO A 438 28.89 25.99 -3.79
C PRO A 438 28.08 25.98 -2.48
N GLU A 439 26.94 26.65 -2.46
CA GLU A 439 26.04 26.70 -1.30
C GLU A 439 25.49 25.33 -0.89
N LEU A 440 25.22 24.44 -1.85
CA LEU A 440 24.72 23.10 -1.56
C LEU A 440 25.82 22.21 -1.00
N VAL A 441 27.03 22.32 -1.54
CA VAL A 441 28.18 21.56 -1.05
C VAL A 441 28.58 22.00 0.36
N ASP A 442 28.53 23.30 0.66
CA ASP A 442 28.82 23.83 2.00
C ASP A 442 27.89 23.22 3.09
N ARG A 443 26.65 22.86 2.73
CA ARG A 443 25.69 22.22 3.66
C ARG A 443 26.11 20.81 4.08
N LEU A 444 26.97 20.13 3.31
CA LEU A 444 27.49 18.79 3.67
C LEU A 444 28.40 18.81 4.90
N ASN A 445 28.94 19.98 5.27
CA ASN A 445 29.77 20.18 6.47
C ASN A 445 30.95 19.20 6.60
N VAL A 446 31.53 18.82 5.47
CA VAL A 446 32.74 17.97 5.38
C VAL A 446 33.84 18.66 4.56
N HIS A 447 33.80 20.00 4.54
CA HIS A 447 34.62 20.85 3.69
C HIS A 447 36.12 20.52 3.77
N GLU A 448 36.70 20.45 4.98
CA GLU A 448 38.12 20.12 5.19
C GLU A 448 38.53 18.77 4.54
N LYS A 449 37.66 17.76 4.61
CA LYS A 449 37.93 16.44 4.01
C LYS A 449 37.82 16.49 2.49
N LEU A 450 36.82 17.20 1.96
CA LEU A 450 36.61 17.37 0.51
C LEU A 450 37.77 18.13 -0.14
N VAL A 451 38.26 19.17 0.52
CA VAL A 451 39.45 19.94 0.12
C VAL A 451 40.67 19.04 0.00
N ARG A 452 40.90 18.19 1.00
CA ARG A 452 42.02 17.25 0.98
C ARG A 452 41.90 16.28 -0.20
N ILE A 453 40.71 15.70 -0.40
CA ILE A 453 40.45 14.78 -1.52
C ILE A 453 40.67 15.48 -2.87
N LEU A 454 40.16 16.70 -3.05
CA LEU A 454 40.39 17.47 -4.28
C LEU A 454 41.89 17.68 -4.54
N THR A 455 42.66 18.02 -3.49
CA THR A 455 44.11 18.24 -3.60
C THR A 455 44.86 16.96 -3.96
N GLU A 456 44.39 15.82 -3.49
CA GLU A 456 44.97 14.49 -3.77
C GLU A 456 44.58 13.97 -5.16
N ASN A 457 43.43 14.40 -5.72
CA ASN A 457 42.88 13.88 -6.98
C ASN A 457 42.89 14.90 -8.14
N ALA A 458 43.50 16.09 -7.97
CA ALA A 458 43.44 17.16 -8.96
C ALA A 458 43.99 16.75 -10.33
N TYR A 459 45.10 16.02 -10.34
CA TYR A 459 45.72 15.49 -11.56
C TYR A 459 44.81 14.48 -12.27
N ASP A 460 44.22 13.53 -11.53
CA ASP A 460 43.33 12.51 -12.08
C ASP A 460 42.09 13.13 -12.74
N ILE A 461 41.53 14.18 -12.11
CA ILE A 461 40.44 14.98 -12.70
C ILE A 461 40.89 15.63 -14.02
N GLY A 462 42.13 16.13 -14.07
CA GLY A 462 42.70 16.73 -15.27
C GLY A 462 42.91 15.73 -16.41
N LEU A 463 43.41 14.53 -16.10
CA LEU A 463 43.55 13.45 -17.08
C LEU A 463 42.21 13.09 -17.75
N GLU A 464 41.11 13.11 -16.99
CA GLU A 464 39.77 12.86 -17.54
C GLU A 464 39.24 13.96 -18.48
N GLU A 465 39.89 15.12 -18.55
CA GLU A 465 39.56 16.25 -19.44
C GLU A 465 40.62 16.46 -20.55
N ASP A 466 41.53 15.50 -20.72
CA ASP A 466 42.70 15.63 -21.60
C ASP A 466 43.52 16.91 -21.29
N ASN A 467 43.50 17.35 -20.03
CA ASN A 467 44.21 18.53 -19.53
C ASN A 467 44.65 18.34 -18.08
N GLU A 468 45.91 17.95 -17.87
CA GLU A 468 46.53 17.69 -16.56
C GLU A 468 46.39 18.84 -15.54
N TYR A 469 46.16 20.07 -16.02
CA TYR A 469 46.03 21.28 -15.19
C TYR A 469 44.62 21.87 -15.21
N TYR A 470 43.62 21.07 -15.60
CA TYR A 470 42.22 21.48 -15.71
C TYR A 470 41.69 22.11 -14.42
N VAL A 471 41.98 21.49 -13.26
CA VAL A 471 41.48 21.96 -11.97
C VAL A 471 42.02 23.36 -11.70
N GLU A 472 43.33 23.56 -11.87
CA GLU A 472 44.02 24.83 -11.65
C GLU A 472 43.54 25.94 -12.58
N GLU A 473 43.25 25.60 -13.84
CA GLU A 473 42.65 26.52 -14.81
C GLU A 473 41.23 26.94 -14.42
N GLU A 474 40.39 25.99 -14.01
CA GLU A 474 39.01 26.26 -13.64
C GLU A 474 38.92 27.10 -12.37
N LEU A 475 39.85 26.92 -11.44
CA LEU A 475 39.93 27.71 -10.22
C LEU A 475 40.16 29.20 -10.50
N LEU A 476 40.93 29.56 -11.55
CA LEU A 476 41.11 30.96 -11.97
C LEU A 476 39.83 31.64 -12.44
N LYS A 477 38.82 30.84 -12.83
CA LYS A 477 37.54 31.33 -13.36
C LYS A 477 36.52 31.59 -12.24
N LEU A 478 36.80 31.16 -11.01
CA LEU A 478 35.87 31.27 -9.89
C LEU A 478 35.88 32.67 -9.26
N GLY A 479 34.76 33.03 -8.62
CA GLY A 479 34.60 34.32 -7.92
C GLY A 479 35.19 34.32 -6.51
N LYS A 480 35.52 35.50 -5.97
CA LYS A 480 36.25 35.66 -4.69
C LYS A 480 35.54 35.04 -3.49
N ASP A 481 34.21 34.97 -3.54
CA ASP A 481 33.39 34.47 -2.45
C ASP A 481 33.11 32.95 -2.56
N HIS A 482 33.70 32.26 -3.54
CA HIS A 482 33.46 30.84 -3.77
C HIS A 482 33.99 29.98 -2.62
N SER A 483 33.20 29.01 -2.16
CA SER A 483 33.51 28.14 -1.01
C SER A 483 34.80 27.35 -1.17
N LEU A 484 35.17 26.98 -2.41
CA LEU A 484 36.45 26.32 -2.71
C LEU A 484 37.64 27.14 -2.18
N PHE A 485 37.59 28.47 -2.19
CA PHE A 485 38.68 29.35 -1.70
C PHE A 485 38.97 29.26 -0.20
N ARG A 486 38.11 28.58 0.57
CA ARG A 486 38.33 28.37 2.01
C ARG A 486 39.22 27.14 2.19
N ASP A 487 40.24 27.25 3.04
CA ASP A 487 41.00 26.11 3.59
C ASP A 487 41.75 25.17 2.60
N ILE A 488 41.67 25.38 1.29
CA ILE A 488 42.50 24.67 0.29
C ILE A 488 43.96 25.15 0.38
N ASN A 489 44.88 24.19 0.40
CA ASN A 489 46.29 24.47 0.17
C ASN A 489 46.56 24.49 -1.35
N TRP A 490 46.32 25.65 -1.95
CA TRP A 490 46.41 25.85 -3.40
C TRP A 490 47.76 25.48 -3.97
N VAL A 491 48.82 25.82 -3.25
CA VAL A 491 50.20 25.49 -3.65
C VAL A 491 50.35 23.98 -3.82
N ASN A 492 49.80 23.18 -2.90
CA ASN A 492 49.85 21.73 -3.00
C ASN A 492 49.00 21.17 -4.15
N VAL A 493 47.91 21.83 -4.55
CA VAL A 493 47.09 21.37 -5.70
C VAL A 493 47.95 21.34 -6.96
N LEU A 494 48.56 22.48 -7.31
CA LEU A 494 49.41 22.58 -8.50
C LEU A 494 50.72 21.78 -8.36
N LEU A 495 51.34 21.76 -7.17
CA LEU A 495 52.55 20.96 -6.95
C LEU A 495 52.28 19.46 -7.07
N ASN A 496 51.12 18.97 -6.64
CA ASN A 496 50.76 17.57 -6.80
C ASN A 496 50.57 17.25 -8.29
N ALA A 497 49.86 18.09 -9.05
CA ALA A 497 49.70 17.90 -10.49
C ALA A 497 51.05 17.86 -11.24
N LEU A 498 51.96 18.78 -10.91
CA LEU A 498 53.32 18.81 -11.47
C LEU A 498 54.14 17.57 -11.09
N ASN A 499 54.04 17.11 -9.84
CA ASN A 499 54.75 15.91 -9.37
C ASN A 499 54.27 14.64 -10.08
N THR A 500 52.95 14.44 -10.16
CA THR A 500 52.40 13.22 -10.74
C THR A 500 52.65 13.16 -12.25
N SER A 501 52.51 14.29 -12.96
CA SER A 501 52.86 14.37 -14.38
C SER A 501 54.37 14.10 -14.62
N TYR A 502 55.24 14.51 -13.69
CA TYR A 502 56.67 14.16 -13.76
C TYR A 502 56.93 12.65 -13.61
N GLU A 503 56.30 11.99 -12.63
CA GLU A 503 56.46 10.54 -12.42
C GLU A 503 55.97 9.70 -13.61
N ASP A 504 55.02 10.20 -14.40
CA ASP A 504 54.54 9.54 -15.61
C ASP A 504 55.50 9.71 -16.81
N ILE A 505 56.25 10.82 -16.88
CA ILE A 505 57.30 11.04 -17.90
C ILE A 505 58.52 10.14 -17.66
N ASP A 506 58.87 9.86 -16.40
CA ASP A 506 60.03 9.05 -16.00
C ASP A 506 59.82 7.52 -16.13
N LYS A 507 58.71 7.06 -16.73
CA LYS A 507 58.47 5.64 -17.10
C LYS A 507 58.51 5.43 -18.62
N PRO A 508 59.64 5.61 -19.32
CA PRO A 508 59.76 5.08 -20.67
C PRO A 508 59.76 3.55 -20.61
N ASP A 509 58.95 2.91 -21.47
CA ASP A 509 59.11 1.50 -21.80
C ASP A 509 60.56 1.28 -22.25
N VAL A 510 61.32 0.57 -21.43
CA VAL A 510 62.72 0.21 -21.69
C VAL A 510 62.75 -0.65 -22.95
N GLU A 511 63.07 -0.05 -24.11
CA GLU A 511 63.67 -0.76 -25.24
C GLU A 511 64.40 0.09 -26.31
N ASP A 512 64.54 1.42 -26.19
CA ASP A 512 65.36 2.18 -27.16
C ASP A 512 66.23 3.29 -26.53
N ASP A 513 67.55 3.05 -26.51
CA ASP A 513 68.55 3.74 -25.69
C ASP A 513 69.11 5.05 -26.30
N ASN A 514 68.43 5.68 -27.27
CA ASN A 514 68.96 6.89 -27.94
C ASN A 514 67.89 7.82 -28.53
N GLN A 515 66.99 8.36 -27.69
CA GLN A 515 66.29 9.61 -28.03
C GLN A 515 66.53 10.65 -26.94
N ASP A 516 67.03 11.82 -27.33
CA ASP A 516 66.98 13.03 -26.51
C ASP A 516 65.50 13.26 -26.14
N ILE A 517 65.15 13.00 -24.89
CA ILE A 517 63.80 13.26 -24.37
C ILE A 517 63.60 14.77 -24.41
N ASP A 518 62.73 15.23 -25.29
CA ASP A 518 62.31 16.62 -25.36
C ASP A 518 61.37 16.91 -24.19
N TYR A 519 61.94 17.36 -23.07
CA TYR A 519 61.21 17.75 -21.86
C TYR A 519 60.33 19.01 -22.05
N SER A 520 60.21 19.57 -23.26
CA SER A 520 59.42 20.78 -23.53
C SER A 520 57.90 20.57 -23.62
N SER A 521 57.40 19.37 -23.33
CA SER A 521 56.00 18.99 -23.54
C SER A 521 55.02 19.47 -22.45
N MET A 522 55.48 19.84 -21.25
CA MET A 522 54.59 20.37 -20.21
C MET A 522 54.25 21.84 -20.46
N HIS A 523 53.05 22.07 -21.00
CA HIS A 523 52.52 23.40 -21.26
C HIS A 523 51.41 23.75 -20.25
N LEU A 524 51.72 24.62 -19.27
CA LEU A 524 50.68 25.33 -18.54
C LEU A 524 50.02 26.34 -19.50
N SER A 525 48.70 26.31 -19.59
CA SER A 525 47.93 27.27 -20.39
C SER A 525 47.89 28.67 -19.76
N PHE A 526 48.32 28.81 -18.51
CA PHE A 526 48.35 30.04 -17.73
C PHE A 526 49.77 30.39 -17.27
N ARG A 527 49.99 31.67 -16.93
CA ARG A 527 51.24 32.12 -16.31
C ARG A 527 51.21 31.85 -14.82
N LEU A 528 52.30 31.31 -14.28
CA LEU A 528 52.41 30.99 -12.86
C LEU A 528 52.26 32.26 -12.00
N SER A 529 52.82 33.38 -12.45
CA SER A 529 52.70 34.68 -11.78
C SER A 529 51.25 35.15 -11.66
N ASP A 530 50.46 35.00 -12.73
CA ASP A 530 49.04 35.37 -12.75
C ASP A 530 48.22 34.45 -11.83
N TRP A 531 48.53 33.15 -11.82
CA TRP A 531 47.85 32.19 -10.94
C TRP A 531 48.16 32.41 -9.47
N LEU A 532 49.43 32.59 -9.10
CA LEU A 532 49.86 32.89 -7.74
C LEU A 532 49.24 34.20 -7.23
N ALA A 533 49.24 35.27 -8.05
CA ALA A 533 48.62 36.54 -7.71
C ALA A 533 47.10 36.40 -7.55
N HIS A 534 46.45 35.58 -8.37
CA HIS A 534 45.03 35.27 -8.24
C HIS A 534 44.73 34.58 -6.91
N ILE A 535 45.46 33.50 -6.57
CA ILE A 535 45.29 32.78 -5.29
C ILE A 535 45.48 33.71 -4.09
N GLU A 536 46.55 34.53 -4.06
CA GLU A 536 46.82 35.48 -2.97
C GLU A 536 45.65 36.48 -2.80
N ASN A 537 45.10 36.98 -3.91
CA ASN A 537 43.98 37.92 -3.90
C ASN A 537 42.66 37.27 -3.45
N MET A 538 42.41 36.02 -3.84
CA MET A 538 41.15 35.32 -3.54
C MET A 538 41.11 34.79 -2.12
N THR A 539 42.22 34.23 -1.63
CA THR A 539 42.27 33.49 -0.36
C THR A 539 42.87 34.30 0.79
N GLY A 540 43.63 35.36 0.49
CA GLY A 540 44.45 36.06 1.45
C GLY A 540 45.67 35.26 1.93
N TYR A 541 45.93 34.10 1.32
CA TYR A 541 47.12 33.30 1.58
C TYR A 541 48.37 34.03 1.09
N ILE A 542 49.30 34.29 2.01
CA ILE A 542 50.57 34.95 1.68
C ILE A 542 51.54 33.89 1.17
N ILE A 543 51.80 33.93 -0.14
CA ILE A 543 52.76 33.02 -0.78
C ILE A 543 54.16 33.27 -0.22
N THR A 544 54.79 32.20 0.25
CA THR A 544 56.10 32.25 0.91
C THR A 544 57.23 32.03 -0.10
N SER A 545 58.46 32.37 0.31
CA SER A 545 59.64 32.07 -0.48
C SER A 545 59.83 30.56 -0.68
N THR A 546 59.40 29.74 0.28
CA THR A 546 59.46 28.28 0.18
C THR A 546 58.51 27.75 -0.89
N ASP A 547 57.29 28.30 -0.99
CA ASP A 547 56.33 27.92 -2.04
C ASP A 547 56.88 28.25 -3.43
N ILE A 548 57.50 29.42 -3.59
CA ILE A 548 58.14 29.84 -4.84
C ILE A 548 59.34 28.95 -5.18
N GLU A 549 60.18 28.61 -4.19
CA GLU A 549 61.31 27.68 -4.36
C GLU A 549 60.82 26.30 -4.82
N SER A 550 59.70 25.82 -4.28
CA SER A 550 59.06 24.56 -4.72
C SER A 550 58.58 24.61 -6.17
N PHE A 551 58.10 25.74 -6.69
CA PHE A 551 57.79 25.83 -8.12
C PHE A 551 59.04 25.96 -9.00
N LEU A 552 60.07 26.66 -8.51
CA LEU A 552 61.32 26.84 -9.25
C LEU A 552 62.11 25.54 -9.45
N SER A 553 61.89 24.50 -8.62
CA SER A 553 62.49 23.18 -8.88
C SER A 553 62.00 22.53 -10.18
N TYR A 554 60.84 22.94 -10.71
CA TYR A 554 60.29 22.46 -12.00
C TYR A 554 60.64 23.38 -13.18
N ARG A 555 61.52 24.37 -12.98
CA ARG A 555 61.84 25.37 -14.01
C ARG A 555 62.35 24.79 -15.32
N ASN A 556 63.08 23.68 -15.26
CA ASN A 556 63.64 23.04 -16.46
C ASN A 556 62.61 22.25 -17.26
N MET A 557 61.40 22.07 -16.74
CA MET A 557 60.34 21.23 -17.32
C MET A 557 59.17 22.05 -17.86
N LEU A 558 58.92 23.22 -17.28
CA LEU A 558 57.88 24.12 -17.73
C LEU A 558 58.44 25.09 -18.77
N SER A 559 57.62 25.44 -19.77
CA SER A 559 58.03 26.41 -20.78
C SER A 559 58.43 27.75 -20.15
N ASP A 560 59.46 28.43 -20.69
CA ASP A 560 59.92 29.75 -20.19
C ASP A 560 58.77 30.78 -20.12
N ASN A 561 57.76 30.63 -20.99
CA ASN A 561 56.58 31.48 -21.01
C ASN A 561 55.73 31.39 -19.73
N CYS A 562 55.76 30.26 -19.01
CA CYS A 562 55.05 30.06 -17.74
C CYS A 562 55.62 30.93 -16.61
N PHE A 563 56.92 31.23 -16.65
CA PHE A 563 57.64 32.03 -15.65
C PHE A 563 57.65 33.53 -15.95
N VAL A 564 57.11 33.95 -17.09
CA VAL A 564 57.05 35.37 -17.46
C VAL A 564 56.27 36.15 -16.39
N GLY A 565 56.90 37.20 -15.86
CA GLY A 565 56.34 38.04 -14.80
C GLY A 565 56.58 37.52 -13.38
N LEU A 566 57.11 36.31 -13.20
CA LEU A 566 57.39 35.76 -11.87
C LEU A 566 58.46 36.57 -11.12
N ASP A 567 59.53 37.02 -11.79
CA ASP A 567 60.56 37.87 -11.17
C ASP A 567 59.99 39.20 -10.65
N SER A 568 59.03 39.78 -11.41
CA SER A 568 58.33 41.00 -10.99
C SER A 568 57.44 40.72 -9.78
N TYR A 569 56.69 39.61 -9.79
CA TYR A 569 55.85 39.18 -8.68
C TYR A 569 56.66 38.90 -7.41
N ILE A 570 57.81 38.21 -7.51
CA ILE A 570 58.73 37.96 -6.39
C ILE A 570 59.27 39.28 -5.83
N THR A 571 59.65 40.21 -6.70
CA THR A 571 60.13 41.54 -6.30
C THR A 571 59.05 42.32 -5.56
N ASP A 572 57.80 42.26 -6.03
CA ASP A 572 56.65 42.90 -5.39
C ASP A 572 56.33 42.29 -4.01
N ILE A 573 56.42 40.95 -3.87
CA ILE A 573 56.29 40.28 -2.57
C ILE A 573 57.42 40.71 -1.61
N MET A 574 58.68 40.74 -2.08
CA MET A 574 59.82 41.17 -1.27
C MET A 574 59.66 42.63 -0.79
N ILE A 575 59.15 43.51 -1.64
CA ILE A 575 58.86 44.90 -1.30
C ILE A 575 57.72 44.99 -0.28
N LYS A 576 56.60 44.27 -0.48
CA LYS A 576 55.48 44.20 0.48
C LYS A 576 55.91 43.67 1.84
N LYS A 577 56.75 42.62 1.88
CA LYS A 577 57.27 42.01 3.10
C LYS A 577 58.22 42.95 3.86
N ASN A 578 59.04 43.71 3.15
CA ASN A 578 59.93 44.71 3.75
C ASN A 578 59.19 45.96 4.24
N SER A 579 58.10 46.36 3.59
CA SER A 579 57.25 47.49 4.04
C SER A 579 56.37 47.11 5.23
N ALA A 580 55.80 45.90 5.27
CA ALA A 580 55.08 45.38 6.44
C ALA A 580 55.97 45.23 7.69
N ARG A 581 57.26 44.89 7.50
CA ARG A 581 58.28 44.85 8.58
C ARG A 581 58.75 46.22 9.07
N ALA A 582 58.56 47.27 8.29
CA ALA A 582 58.92 48.63 8.67
C ALA A 582 57.80 49.36 9.43
N GLU A 583 56.56 48.87 9.32
CA GLU A 583 55.36 49.37 10.02
C GLU A 583 55.04 48.63 11.33
N SER A 584 55.66 47.47 11.58
CA SER A 584 55.62 46.72 12.86
C SER A 584 56.82 47.07 13.75
#